data_AF-A0A2N5XNL7-F1
#
_entry.id   AF-A0A2N5XNL7-F1
#
_cell.length_a   1.000
_cell.length_b   1.000
_cell.length_c   1.000
_cell.angle_alpha   90.00
_cell.angle_beta   90.00
_cell.angle_gamma   90.00
#
_symmetry.space_group_name_H-M   'P 1'
#
loop_
_entity.id
_entity.type
_entity.pdbx_description
1 polymer ?
#
loop_
_entity_poly.entity_id
_entity_poly.type
_entity_poly.pdbx_seq_one_letter_code
_entity_poly.pdbx_strand_id
1 'polypeptide(L)'
;MHAIFGVVSSFFTFATIAPAAADSCWWHNGSLMRLQAQGNQRWFSYERPRAGLSVGRGTLLFNGRKSGNWYSGTARVFSKYCPDTPLEYHVEGPVQADQLGVTMHGDREVHKRCRGTGRWTRDTLVFTYAKKC
;
A
#
# COMPACT_ATOMS: atom_id res chain seq x y z
N MET A 1 62.86 -28.21 -19.39
CA MET A 1 61.72 -28.53 -18.51
C MET A 1 61.09 -27.21 -18.10
N HIS A 2 60.01 -26.76 -18.75
CA HIS A 2 59.31 -25.51 -18.42
C HIS A 2 57.94 -25.88 -17.85
N ALA A 3 57.72 -25.58 -16.57
CA ALA A 3 56.43 -25.73 -15.92
C ALA A 3 55.66 -24.41 -16.01
N ILE A 4 54.51 -24.44 -16.67
CA ILE A 4 53.58 -23.30 -16.76
C ILE A 4 52.61 -23.42 -15.58
N PHE A 5 52.68 -22.47 -14.64
CA PHE A 5 51.71 -22.32 -13.57
C PHE A 5 50.42 -21.71 -14.14
N GLY A 6 49.33 -22.49 -14.13
CA GLY A 6 48.00 -22.01 -14.51
C GLY A 6 47.35 -21.24 -13.36
N VAL A 7 47.07 -19.95 -13.58
CA VAL A 7 46.27 -19.13 -12.67
C VAL A 7 44.79 -19.37 -13.01
N VAL A 8 44.05 -20.00 -12.08
CA VAL A 8 42.61 -20.17 -12.20
C VAL A 8 41.95 -18.85 -11.78
N SER A 9 41.38 -18.12 -12.74
CA SER A 9 40.64 -16.89 -12.47
C SER A 9 39.19 -17.23 -12.11
N SER A 10 38.82 -17.10 -10.85
CA SER A 10 37.46 -17.32 -10.37
C SER A 10 36.58 -16.11 -10.71
N PHE A 11 35.68 -16.29 -11.68
CA PHE A 11 34.62 -15.32 -11.99
C PHE A 11 33.55 -15.35 -10.89
N PHE A 12 33.57 -14.37 -9.98
CA PHE A 12 32.46 -14.13 -9.06
C PHE A 12 31.27 -13.55 -9.85
N THR A 13 30.27 -14.39 -10.11
CA THR A 13 28.99 -13.97 -10.67
C THR A 13 28.18 -13.28 -9.57
N PHE A 14 28.04 -11.96 -9.64
CA PHE A 14 27.12 -11.22 -8.79
C PHE A 14 25.68 -11.48 -9.24
N ALA A 15 24.97 -12.36 -8.53
CA ALA A 15 23.54 -12.54 -8.71
C ALA A 15 22.80 -11.29 -8.19
N THR A 16 22.09 -10.59 -9.07
CA THR A 16 21.23 -9.47 -8.69
C THR A 16 19.96 -10.01 -8.02
N ILE A 17 19.79 -9.76 -6.72
CA ILE A 17 18.58 -10.14 -5.99
C ILE A 17 17.46 -9.16 -6.37
N ALA A 18 16.49 -9.63 -7.16
CA ALA A 18 15.29 -8.86 -7.46
C ALA A 18 14.40 -8.72 -6.20
N PRO A 19 13.73 -7.57 -6.01
CA PRO A 19 12.84 -7.38 -4.87
C PRO A 19 11.63 -8.33 -4.98
N ALA A 20 11.31 -9.00 -3.87
CA ALA A 20 10.14 -9.87 -3.80
C ALA A 20 8.85 -9.09 -4.08
N ALA A 21 8.05 -9.59 -5.01
CA ALA A 21 6.73 -9.06 -5.34
C ALA A 21 5.65 -10.00 -4.83
N ALA A 22 4.60 -9.45 -4.23
CA ALA A 22 3.45 -10.22 -3.77
C ALA A 22 2.16 -9.44 -4.02
N ASP A 23 1.08 -10.19 -4.20
CA ASP A 23 -0.24 -9.66 -4.51
C ASP A 23 -1.29 -10.42 -3.71
N SER A 24 -2.25 -9.70 -3.11
CA SER A 24 -3.28 -10.29 -2.25
C SER A 24 -4.53 -9.42 -2.19
N CYS A 25 -5.67 -10.02 -1.85
CA CYS A 25 -6.93 -9.30 -1.72
C CYS A 25 -7.31 -9.06 -0.25
N TRP A 26 -7.96 -7.93 0.01
CA TRP A 26 -8.26 -7.44 1.35
C TRP A 26 -9.62 -6.74 1.40
N TRP A 27 -10.38 -6.94 2.46
CA TRP A 27 -11.60 -6.20 2.72
C TRP A 27 -11.32 -4.86 3.38
N HIS A 28 -11.98 -3.80 2.90
CA HIS A 28 -11.95 -2.47 3.49
C HIS A 28 -13.31 -1.77 3.29
N ASN A 29 -14.01 -1.45 4.38
CA ASN A 29 -15.28 -0.71 4.35
C ASN A 29 -16.33 -1.25 3.36
N GLY A 30 -16.37 -2.58 3.18
CA GLY A 30 -17.27 -3.26 2.25
C GLY A 30 -16.81 -3.29 0.79
N SER A 31 -15.65 -2.70 0.47
CA SER A 31 -14.97 -2.86 -0.82
C SER A 31 -13.92 -3.96 -0.73
N LEU A 32 -13.68 -4.64 -1.85
CA LEU A 32 -12.51 -5.49 -2.00
C LEU A 32 -11.36 -4.66 -2.56
N MET A 33 -10.20 -4.79 -1.94
CA MET A 33 -8.97 -4.09 -2.24
C MET A 33 -7.93 -5.09 -2.72
N ARG A 34 -6.99 -4.62 -3.54
CA ARG A 34 -5.78 -5.33 -3.93
C ARG A 34 -4.60 -4.71 -3.22
N LEU A 35 -3.81 -5.52 -2.53
CA LEU A 35 -2.52 -5.15 -1.98
C LEU A 35 -1.43 -5.60 -2.94
N GLN A 36 -0.77 -4.64 -3.57
CA GLN A 36 0.47 -4.88 -4.29
C GLN A 36 1.63 -4.59 -3.34
N ALA A 37 2.58 -5.52 -3.26
CA ALA A 37 3.78 -5.41 -2.44
C ALA A 37 5.02 -5.59 -3.31
N GLN A 38 5.98 -4.68 -3.18
CA GLN A 38 7.30 -4.79 -3.82
C GLN A 38 8.37 -4.40 -2.80
N GLY A 39 9.14 -5.37 -2.31
CA GLY A 39 10.02 -5.17 -1.17
C GLY A 39 9.26 -4.61 0.03
N ASN A 40 9.61 -3.40 0.49
CA ASN A 40 8.90 -2.70 1.57
C ASN A 40 7.73 -1.84 1.09
N GLN A 41 7.58 -1.60 -0.21
CA GLN A 41 6.50 -0.74 -0.73
C GLN A 41 5.16 -1.47 -0.70
N ARG A 42 4.10 -0.74 -0.39
CA ARG A 42 2.73 -1.25 -0.23
C ARG A 42 1.75 -0.31 -0.91
N TRP A 43 0.90 -0.85 -1.78
CA TRP A 43 -0.19 -0.11 -2.41
C TRP A 43 -1.51 -0.85 -2.23
N PHE A 44 -2.51 -0.16 -1.69
CA PHE A 44 -3.89 -0.64 -1.73
C PHE A 44 -4.66 0.09 -2.82
N SER A 45 -5.12 -0.65 -3.81
CA SER A 45 -6.01 -0.16 -4.87
C SER A 45 -7.37 -0.87 -4.80
N TYR A 46 -8.42 -0.24 -5.31
CA TYR A 46 -9.73 -0.87 -5.37
C TYR A 46 -9.74 -2.02 -6.37
N GLU A 47 -10.06 -3.23 -5.93
CA GLU A 47 -10.28 -4.38 -6.82
C GLU A 47 -11.77 -4.44 -7.23
N ARG A 48 -12.66 -4.36 -6.22
CA ARG A 48 -14.11 -4.25 -6.40
C ARG A 48 -14.66 -3.20 -5.45
N PRO A 49 -14.82 -1.93 -5.91
CA PRO A 49 -15.46 -0.89 -5.12
C PRO A 49 -16.88 -1.30 -4.72
N ARG A 50 -17.29 -0.96 -3.49
CA ARG A 50 -18.70 -1.05 -3.11
C ARG A 50 -19.53 -0.04 -3.91
N ALA A 51 -20.84 -0.31 -4.02
CA ALA A 51 -21.78 0.61 -4.63
C ALA A 51 -21.78 1.99 -3.95
N GLY A 52 -21.99 3.05 -4.75
CA GLY A 52 -22.12 4.43 -4.27
C GLY A 52 -20.79 5.19 -4.07
N LEU A 53 -19.64 4.56 -4.31
CA LEU A 53 -18.36 5.27 -4.37
C LEU A 53 -18.13 5.87 -5.76
N SER A 54 -17.53 7.06 -5.80
CA SER A 54 -17.07 7.71 -7.02
C SER A 54 -15.63 7.29 -7.37
N VAL A 55 -15.36 5.99 -7.35
CA VAL A 55 -14.04 5.39 -7.66
C VAL A 55 -14.21 4.11 -8.49
N GLY A 56 -13.21 3.76 -9.28
CA GLY A 56 -13.19 2.57 -10.13
C GLY A 56 -12.21 1.52 -9.66
N ARG A 57 -12.22 0.36 -10.33
CA ARG A 57 -11.15 -0.64 -10.18
C ARG A 57 -9.81 -0.02 -10.54
N GLY A 58 -8.77 -0.28 -9.75
CA GLY A 58 -7.42 0.27 -9.90
C GLY A 58 -7.22 1.63 -9.24
N THR A 59 -8.27 2.32 -8.77
CA THR A 59 -8.09 3.58 -8.04
C THR A 59 -7.28 3.35 -6.76
N LEU A 60 -6.20 4.10 -6.58
CA LEU A 60 -5.25 3.93 -5.48
C LEU A 60 -5.76 4.59 -4.19
N LEU A 61 -6.10 3.81 -3.17
CA LEU A 61 -6.52 4.33 -1.87
C LEU A 61 -5.33 4.72 -1.00
N PHE A 62 -4.29 3.88 -0.98
CA PHE A 62 -3.13 4.06 -0.12
C PHE A 62 -1.83 3.67 -0.83
N ASN A 63 -0.78 4.44 -0.60
CA ASN A 63 0.59 4.08 -0.94
C ASN A 63 1.53 4.37 0.23
N GLY A 64 2.39 3.42 0.57
CA GLY A 64 3.28 3.56 1.70
C GLY A 64 4.35 2.49 1.75
N ARG A 65 4.91 2.32 2.95
CA ARG A 65 5.96 1.34 3.23
C ARG A 65 5.63 0.51 4.47
N LYS A 66 6.10 -0.73 4.48
CA LYS A 66 6.19 -1.60 5.66
C LYS A 66 7.58 -1.45 6.29
N SER A 67 7.62 -1.26 7.61
CA SER A 67 8.82 -1.39 8.44
C SER A 67 8.49 -2.34 9.59
N GLY A 68 9.09 -3.54 9.61
CA GLY A 68 8.69 -4.59 10.54
C GLY A 68 7.21 -4.94 10.41
N ASN A 69 6.43 -4.72 11.47
CA ASN A 69 4.98 -4.88 11.52
C ASN A 69 4.23 -3.54 11.54
N TRP A 70 4.78 -2.51 10.91
CA TRP A 70 4.17 -1.18 10.86
C TRP A 70 4.04 -0.71 9.42
N TYR A 71 2.87 -0.22 9.04
CA TYR A 71 2.64 0.46 7.76
C TYR A 71 2.61 1.97 8.01
N SER A 72 3.17 2.73 7.08
CA SER A 72 3.18 4.20 7.11
C SER A 72 3.18 4.74 5.68
N GLY A 73 2.34 5.73 5.39
CA GLY A 73 2.19 6.26 4.04
C GLY A 73 1.10 7.31 3.87
N THR A 74 0.62 7.43 2.63
CA THR A 74 -0.41 8.39 2.22
C THR A 74 -1.70 7.66 1.90
N ALA A 75 -2.80 8.05 2.53
CA ALA A 75 -4.16 7.63 2.21
C ALA A 75 -4.93 8.74 1.48
N ARG A 76 -6.03 8.37 0.82
CA ARG A 76 -6.87 9.27 0.04
C ARG A 76 -8.33 9.20 0.48
N VAL A 77 -8.98 10.35 0.55
CA VAL A 77 -10.45 10.45 0.62
C VAL A 77 -10.99 10.96 -0.70
N PHE A 78 -11.93 10.19 -1.25
CA PHE A 78 -12.57 10.48 -2.52
C PHE A 78 -13.91 11.18 -2.32
N SER A 79 -14.22 12.11 -3.22
CA SER A 79 -15.48 12.85 -3.20
C SER A 79 -15.99 13.02 -4.63
N LYS A 80 -17.27 12.73 -4.86
CA LYS A 80 -17.93 13.02 -6.14
C LYS A 80 -17.92 14.51 -6.50
N TYR A 81 -17.71 15.38 -5.52
CA TYR A 81 -17.60 16.83 -5.74
C TYR A 81 -16.18 17.26 -6.11
N CYS A 82 -15.18 16.38 -5.92
CA CYS A 82 -13.74 16.63 -6.14
C CYS A 82 -13.11 15.43 -6.86
N PRO A 83 -13.57 15.09 -8.07
CA PRO A 83 -13.16 13.84 -8.75
C PRO A 83 -11.66 13.80 -9.08
N ASP A 84 -11.07 14.95 -9.39
CA ASP A 84 -9.67 15.04 -9.86
C ASP A 84 -8.65 15.30 -8.73
N THR A 85 -9.14 15.63 -7.53
CA THR A 85 -8.32 16.06 -6.40
C THR A 85 -8.73 15.33 -5.12
N PRO A 86 -8.39 14.04 -4.99
CA PRO A 86 -8.61 13.33 -3.74
C PRO A 86 -7.84 14.02 -2.61
N LEU A 87 -8.45 14.07 -1.43
CA LEU A 87 -7.77 14.61 -0.26
C LEU A 87 -6.74 13.58 0.22
N GLU A 88 -5.46 13.92 0.10
CA GLU A 88 -4.37 13.10 0.60
C GLU A 88 -4.02 13.46 2.05
N TYR A 89 -3.69 12.46 2.86
CA TYR A 89 -3.26 12.65 4.24
C TYR A 89 -2.41 11.47 4.72
N HIS A 90 -1.61 11.72 5.75
CA HIS A 90 -0.74 10.70 6.33
C HIS A 90 -1.55 9.70 7.15
N VAL A 91 -1.23 8.41 7.00
CA VAL A 91 -1.72 7.36 7.88
C VAL A 91 -0.61 6.40 8.25
N GLU A 92 -0.72 5.82 9.44
CA GLU A 92 0.18 4.76 9.88
C GLU A 92 -0.46 3.85 10.93
N GLY A 93 0.10 2.66 11.11
CA GLY A 93 -0.35 1.75 12.16
C GLY A 93 0.11 0.31 11.98
N PRO A 94 -0.28 -0.57 12.92
CA PRO A 94 0.26 -1.91 12.99
C PRO A 94 -0.35 -2.87 11.96
N VAL A 95 0.48 -3.84 11.57
CA VAL A 95 0.09 -5.12 11.00
C VAL A 95 -0.11 -6.10 12.14
N GLN A 96 -1.22 -6.81 12.17
CA GLN A 96 -1.53 -7.81 13.18
C GLN A 96 -0.49 -8.95 13.17
N ALA A 97 -0.33 -9.64 14.31
CA ALA A 97 0.70 -10.66 14.47
C ALA A 97 0.57 -11.82 13.47
N ASP A 98 -0.67 -12.20 13.14
CA ASP A 98 -0.99 -13.23 12.14
C ASP A 98 -0.81 -12.77 10.68
N GLN A 99 -0.46 -11.49 10.47
CA GLN A 99 -0.35 -10.83 9.16
C GLN A 99 -1.65 -10.80 8.34
N LEU A 100 -2.81 -11.03 8.96
CA LEU A 100 -4.13 -11.04 8.29
C LEU A 100 -4.95 -9.77 8.53
N GLY A 101 -4.41 -8.82 9.30
CA GLY A 101 -5.04 -7.53 9.54
C GLY A 101 -4.06 -6.37 9.50
N VAL A 102 -4.51 -5.23 9.02
CA VAL A 102 -3.79 -3.95 9.09
C VAL A 102 -4.75 -2.88 9.57
N THR A 103 -4.37 -2.13 10.60
CA THR A 103 -5.13 -0.99 11.08
C THR A 103 -4.24 0.24 11.03
N MET A 104 -4.64 1.26 10.28
CA MET A 104 -3.92 2.52 10.20
C MET A 104 -4.82 3.68 10.63
N HIS A 105 -4.22 4.71 11.20
CA HIS A 105 -4.89 5.92 11.64
C HIS A 105 -4.21 7.15 11.05
N GLY A 106 -4.99 8.20 10.85
CA GLY A 106 -4.48 9.51 10.45
C GLY A 106 -5.50 10.59 10.70
N ASP A 107 -5.01 11.80 10.95
CA ASP A 107 -5.84 12.98 11.12
C ASP A 107 -5.83 13.77 9.82
N ARG A 108 -6.99 14.29 9.44
CA ARG A 108 -7.14 15.17 8.28
C ARG A 108 -8.19 16.23 8.52
N GLU A 109 -8.11 17.29 7.75
CA GLU A 109 -9.17 18.28 7.70
C GLU A 109 -10.43 17.70 7.03
N VAL A 110 -11.59 18.09 7.51
CA VAL A 110 -12.87 17.82 6.88
C VAL A 110 -13.05 18.80 5.72
N HIS A 111 -13.20 18.26 4.51
CA HIS A 111 -13.46 19.08 3.32
C HIS A 111 -14.94 19.05 2.93
N LYS A 112 -15.46 20.19 2.50
CA LYS A 112 -16.79 20.33 1.88
C LYS A 112 -16.62 20.95 0.51
N ARG A 113 -17.00 20.22 -0.55
CA ARG A 113 -16.84 20.66 -1.96
C ARG A 113 -15.43 21.22 -2.24
N CYS A 114 -14.42 20.43 -1.89
CA CYS A 114 -13.00 20.69 -2.16
C CYS A 114 -12.39 21.84 -1.37
N ARG A 115 -13.10 22.33 -0.35
CA ARG A 115 -12.62 23.39 0.54
C ARG A 115 -12.53 22.85 1.96
N GLY A 116 -11.42 23.17 2.63
CA GLY A 116 -11.26 22.96 4.06
C GLY A 116 -12.33 23.68 4.86
N THR A 117 -12.72 23.10 5.99
CA THR A 117 -13.75 23.66 6.89
C THR A 117 -13.16 24.16 8.21
N GLY A 118 -11.85 24.03 8.42
CA GLY A 118 -11.15 24.24 9.68
C GLY A 118 -11.35 23.13 10.71
N ARG A 119 -12.26 22.18 10.47
CA ARG A 119 -12.53 21.06 11.39
C ARG A 119 -11.65 19.86 11.05
N TRP A 120 -11.16 19.18 12.08
CA TRP A 120 -10.31 17.99 11.94
C TRP A 120 -11.07 16.73 12.35
N THR A 121 -10.75 15.62 11.71
CA THR A 121 -11.26 14.29 12.04
C THR A 121 -10.15 13.26 11.97
N ARG A 122 -10.28 12.22 12.80
CA ARG A 122 -9.41 11.04 12.75
C ARG A 122 -10.08 9.94 11.96
N ASP A 123 -9.42 9.48 10.91
CA ASP A 123 -9.85 8.31 10.15
C ASP A 123 -9.16 7.06 10.71
N THR A 124 -9.86 5.92 10.64
CA THR A 124 -9.31 4.58 10.93
C THR A 124 -9.55 3.70 9.72
N LEU A 125 -8.46 3.20 9.13
CA LEU A 125 -8.48 2.32 7.98
C LEU A 125 -8.19 0.90 8.45
N VAL A 126 -9.21 0.06 8.43
CA VAL A 126 -9.08 -1.37 8.74
C VAL A 126 -9.06 -2.15 7.43
N PHE A 127 -8.07 -3.01 7.28
CA PHE A 127 -7.95 -3.98 6.20
C PHE A 127 -7.89 -5.38 6.79
N THR A 128 -8.66 -6.29 6.23
CA THR A 128 -8.66 -7.71 6.64
C THR A 128 -8.42 -8.60 5.43
N TYR A 129 -7.52 -9.56 5.55
CA TYR A 129 -7.16 -10.45 4.45
C TYR A 129 -8.38 -11.16 3.88
N ALA A 130 -8.47 -11.22 2.55
CA ALA A 130 -9.50 -11.95 1.83
C ALA A 130 -8.87 -13.15 1.11
N LYS A 131 -9.47 -14.33 1.32
CA LYS A 131 -8.98 -15.59 0.71
C LYS A 131 -9.05 -15.60 -0.82
N LYS A 132 -9.88 -14.75 -1.41
CA LYS A 132 -10.11 -14.65 -2.85
C LYS A 132 -10.28 -13.20 -3.27
N CYS A 133 -9.79 -12.91 -4.46
CA CYS A 133 -10.33 -11.88 -5.32
C CYS A 133 -11.55 -12.48 -6.05
#